data_AF-A0A813QUC4-F1
#
_entry.id   AF-A0A813QUC4-F1
#
_cell.length_a   1.000
_cell.length_b   1.000
_cell.length_c   1.000
_cell.angle_alpha   90.00
_cell.angle_beta   90.00
_cell.angle_gamma   90.00
#
_symmetry.space_group_name_H-M   'P 1'
#
loop_
_entity.id
_entity.type
_entity.pdbx_description
1 polymer ?
#
loop_
_entity_poly.entity_id
_entity_poly.type
_entity_poly.pdbx_seq_one_letter_code
_entity_poly.pdbx_strand_id
1 'polypeptide(L)'
;MYENKNECIFLELKREIQTRFLQQKAAPGLTVDQFINELGIRLQNLHGNPIRNRISEFTRFNNKKKNYYRLLQRLKYKFHLLNIILQKTDKSKVFHLGKMQDYQLKSKQYMDETGASKCLGTNDPLPDLGERTNKYLVNMRLLHRINQKQYEKLCVKSDEVELAHLYYLPKAHKPGTPLRPIIYGFKRPTIKISCFLDVLLRPLFDRIAVDTTVLSGSDLINKLSNWLNKEIYSMILYYVLSMWLTCIQ
;
A
#
# COMPACT_ATOMS: atom_id res chain seq x y z
N MET A 1 -20.47 18.52 -36.73
CA MET A 1 -20.93 17.14 -37.01
C MET A 1 -19.84 16.05 -36.81
N TYR A 2 -18.87 16.23 -35.89
CA TYR A 2 -17.81 15.23 -35.64
C TYR A 2 -17.84 14.57 -34.24
N GLU A 3 -18.81 14.93 -33.39
CA GLU A 3 -18.86 14.46 -31.99
C GLU A 3 -19.49 13.07 -31.82
N ASN A 4 -20.22 12.56 -32.82
CA ASN A 4 -21.01 11.33 -32.66
C ASN A 4 -20.23 10.00 -32.84
N LYS A 5 -19.05 10.02 -33.47
CA LYS A 5 -18.29 8.78 -33.73
C LYS A 5 -17.50 8.28 -32.51
N ASN A 6 -16.91 9.18 -31.73
CA ASN A 6 -16.08 8.80 -30.59
C ASN A 6 -16.89 8.31 -29.39
N GLU A 7 -18.10 8.85 -29.23
CA GLU A 7 -19.01 8.44 -28.17
C GLU A 7 -19.58 7.04 -28.44
N CYS A 8 -19.89 6.74 -29.71
CA CYS A 8 -20.29 5.40 -30.15
C CYS A 8 -19.19 4.36 -29.86
N ILE A 9 -17.93 4.67 -30.18
CA ILE A 9 -16.77 3.79 -29.94
C ILE A 9 -16.56 3.54 -28.44
N PHE A 10 -16.70 4.56 -27.60
CA PHE A 10 -16.53 4.41 -26.16
C PHE A 10 -17.64 3.56 -25.54
N LEU A 11 -18.88 3.71 -26.02
CA LEU A 11 -20.02 2.92 -25.58
C LEU A 11 -19.90 1.44 -26.01
N GLU A 12 -19.37 1.19 -27.20
CA GLU A 12 -19.16 -0.15 -27.74
C GLU A 12 -18.02 -0.88 -27.00
N LEU A 13 -16.89 -0.20 -26.78
CA LEU A 13 -15.78 -0.73 -25.98
C LEU A 13 -16.18 -1.01 -24.53
N LYS A 14 -17.00 -0.12 -23.94
CA LYS A 14 -17.52 -0.28 -22.59
C LYS A 14 -18.47 -1.48 -22.50
N ARG A 15 -19.36 -1.66 -23.48
CA ARG A 15 -20.26 -2.82 -23.57
C ARG A 15 -19.45 -4.11 -23.68
N GLU A 16 -18.43 -4.17 -24.52
CA GLU A 16 -17.67 -5.40 -24.76
C GLU A 16 -16.79 -5.82 -23.58
N ILE A 17 -16.18 -4.84 -22.88
CA ILE A 17 -15.48 -5.06 -21.61
C ILE A 17 -16.47 -5.57 -20.55
N GLN A 18 -17.66 -4.97 -20.46
CA GLN A 18 -18.70 -5.42 -19.52
C GLN A 18 -19.18 -6.83 -19.86
N THR A 19 -19.37 -7.18 -21.14
CA THR A 19 -19.76 -8.53 -21.56
C THR A 19 -18.70 -9.57 -21.20
N ARG A 20 -17.40 -9.28 -21.40
CA ARG A 20 -16.31 -10.18 -20.99
C ARG A 20 -16.09 -10.27 -19.48
N PHE A 21 -16.39 -9.21 -18.73
CA PHE A 21 -16.28 -9.24 -17.26
C PHE A 21 -17.49 -9.90 -16.58
N LEU A 22 -18.69 -9.80 -17.18
CA LEU A 22 -19.92 -10.40 -16.64
C LEU A 22 -20.10 -11.85 -17.10
N GLN A 23 -19.67 -12.21 -18.30
CA GLN A 23 -19.57 -13.62 -18.72
C GLN A 23 -18.24 -14.20 -18.26
N GLN A 24 -18.22 -14.78 -17.06
CA GLN A 24 -17.10 -15.60 -16.59
C GLN A 24 -16.72 -16.64 -17.65
N LYS A 25 -15.59 -16.44 -18.33
CA LYS A 25 -14.76 -17.45 -19.02
C LYS A 25 -13.46 -16.83 -19.53
N ALA A 26 -12.75 -16.07 -18.70
CA ALA A 26 -11.31 -15.92 -18.92
C ALA A 26 -10.66 -17.22 -18.46
N ALA A 27 -10.22 -18.06 -19.41
CA ALA A 27 -9.51 -19.29 -19.09
C ALA A 27 -8.26 -18.95 -18.23
N PRO A 28 -7.95 -19.76 -17.19
CA PRO A 28 -6.78 -19.51 -16.36
C PRO A 28 -5.52 -19.66 -17.22
N GLY A 29 -4.69 -18.62 -17.28
CA GLY A 29 -3.36 -18.69 -17.92
C GLY A 29 -2.96 -17.49 -18.77
N LEU A 30 -3.86 -16.56 -19.10
CA LEU A 30 -3.46 -15.36 -19.84
C LEU A 30 -2.79 -14.35 -18.90
N THR A 31 -1.50 -14.11 -19.12
CA THR A 31 -0.76 -13.07 -18.40
C THR A 31 -1.27 -11.68 -18.79
N VAL A 32 -1.09 -10.70 -17.90
CA VAL A 32 -1.50 -9.31 -18.14
C VAL A 32 -0.90 -8.79 -19.46
N ASP A 33 0.31 -9.21 -19.79
CA ASP A 33 1.00 -8.82 -21.03
C ASP A 33 0.35 -9.44 -22.27
N GLN A 34 -0.12 -10.69 -22.20
CA GLN A 34 -0.86 -11.33 -23.29
C GLN A 34 -2.22 -10.65 -23.53
N PHE A 35 -2.92 -10.27 -22.46
CA PHE A 35 -4.17 -9.50 -22.57
C PHE A 35 -3.94 -8.12 -23.21
N ILE A 36 -2.89 -7.40 -22.78
CA ILE A 36 -2.53 -6.09 -23.35
C ILE A 36 -2.15 -6.24 -24.83
N ASN A 37 -1.43 -7.31 -25.21
CA ASN A 37 -1.07 -7.57 -26.60
C ASN A 37 -2.29 -7.89 -27.47
N GLU A 38 -3.21 -8.75 -27.02
CA GLU A 38 -4.44 -9.03 -27.77
C GLU A 38 -5.30 -7.78 -27.97
N LEU A 39 -5.42 -6.96 -26.92
CA LEU A 39 -6.15 -5.70 -26.97
C LEU A 39 -5.48 -4.72 -27.95
N GLY A 40 -4.14 -4.69 -27.97
CA GLY A 40 -3.35 -3.93 -28.93
C GLY A 40 -3.56 -4.37 -30.39
N ILE A 41 -3.55 -5.68 -30.65
CA ILE A 41 -3.75 -6.25 -31.99
C ILE A 41 -5.17 -5.97 -32.50
N ARG A 42 -6.20 -6.12 -31.66
CA ARG A 42 -7.59 -5.85 -32.08
C ARG A 42 -7.84 -4.37 -32.33
N LEU A 43 -7.27 -3.48 -31.52
CA LEU A 43 -7.32 -2.03 -31.77
C LEU A 43 -6.57 -1.66 -33.05
N GLN A 44 -5.47 -2.34 -33.39
CA GLN A 44 -4.76 -2.14 -34.65
C GLN A 44 -5.57 -2.63 -35.86
N ASN A 45 -6.25 -3.77 -35.74
CA ASN A 45 -7.11 -4.31 -36.80
C ASN A 45 -8.36 -3.44 -37.05
N LEU A 46 -8.90 -2.79 -36.01
CA LEU A 46 -10.00 -1.83 -36.13
C LEU A 46 -9.59 -0.50 -36.78
N HIS A 47 -8.30 -0.24 -36.94
CA HIS A 47 -7.76 1.05 -37.41
C HIS A 47 -6.73 0.92 -38.54
N GLY A 48 -6.71 -0.19 -39.27
CA GLY A 48 -5.61 -0.53 -40.18
C GLY A 48 -5.23 0.55 -41.20
N ASN A 49 -3.95 0.94 -41.18
CA ASN A 49 -3.12 0.86 -42.38
C ASN A 49 -1.64 0.61 -42.01
N PRO A 50 -0.89 -0.17 -42.82
CA PRO A 50 0.35 -0.82 -42.41
C PRO A 50 1.61 0.03 -42.67
N ILE A 51 2.60 -0.18 -41.80
CA ILE A 51 4.06 -0.01 -41.97
C ILE A 51 4.55 1.32 -42.59
N ARG A 52 5.06 2.24 -41.73
CA ARG A 52 6.30 3.00 -42.04
C ARG A 52 6.98 3.59 -40.81
N ASN A 53 8.27 3.24 -40.68
CA ASN A 53 9.38 3.98 -40.07
C ASN A 53 9.54 3.99 -38.53
N ARG A 54 10.51 3.18 -38.07
CA ARG A 54 11.06 3.07 -36.69
C ARG A 54 11.61 4.37 -36.07
N ILE A 55 11.72 5.46 -36.82
CA ILE A 55 12.12 6.78 -36.28
C ILE A 55 10.90 7.57 -35.76
N SER A 56 9.69 7.26 -36.27
CA SER A 56 8.43 7.87 -35.80
C SER A 56 7.92 7.27 -34.49
N GLU A 57 8.42 6.08 -34.11
CA GLU A 57 7.95 5.38 -32.91
C GLU A 57 8.45 6.02 -31.62
N PHE A 58 9.67 6.56 -31.59
CA PHE A 58 10.23 7.20 -30.39
C PHE A 58 9.55 8.54 -30.09
N THR A 59 9.29 9.34 -31.13
CA THR A 59 8.52 10.60 -31.05
C THR A 59 7.04 10.33 -30.77
N ARG A 60 6.43 9.30 -31.37
CA ARG A 60 5.07 8.85 -31.02
C ARG A 60 4.99 8.28 -29.60
N PHE A 61 5.98 7.55 -29.11
CA PHE A 61 6.01 7.02 -27.74
C PHE A 61 6.07 8.17 -26.73
N ASN A 62 6.93 9.16 -26.96
CA ASN A 62 7.04 10.32 -26.09
C ASN A 62 5.76 11.18 -26.11
N ASN A 63 5.14 11.36 -27.27
CA ASN A 63 3.84 12.05 -27.37
C ASN A 63 2.69 11.24 -26.76
N LYS A 64 2.66 9.91 -26.91
CA LYS A 64 1.70 9.01 -26.23
C LYS A 64 1.88 9.03 -24.72
N LYS A 65 3.12 9.07 -24.21
CA LYS A 65 3.45 9.15 -22.78
C LYS A 65 3.02 10.51 -22.18
N LYS A 66 3.24 11.60 -22.91
CA LYS A 66 2.76 12.96 -22.55
C LYS A 66 1.23 13.02 -22.53
N ASN A 67 0.56 12.36 -23.48
CA ASN A 67 -0.89 12.25 -23.50
C ASN A 67 -1.43 11.36 -22.37
N TYR A 68 -0.73 10.27 -22.01
CA TYR A 68 -1.11 9.39 -20.91
C TYR A 68 -1.00 10.11 -19.56
N TYR A 69 0.08 10.86 -19.32
CA TYR A 69 0.22 11.67 -18.11
C TYR A 69 -0.91 12.70 -18.00
N ARG A 70 -1.22 13.42 -19.08
CA ARG A 70 -2.34 14.39 -19.11
C ARG A 70 -3.68 13.71 -18.86
N LEU A 71 -3.92 12.54 -19.43
CA LEU A 71 -5.13 11.75 -19.20
C LEU A 71 -5.23 11.32 -17.73
N LEU A 72 -4.14 10.80 -17.15
CA LEU A 72 -4.10 10.44 -15.74
C LEU A 72 -4.39 11.63 -14.84
N GLN A 73 -3.84 12.81 -15.14
CA GLN A 73 -4.13 14.02 -14.36
C GLN A 73 -5.59 14.44 -14.47
N ARG A 74 -6.19 14.38 -15.68
CA ARG A 74 -7.63 14.63 -15.87
C ARG A 74 -8.50 13.63 -15.12
N LEU A 75 -8.13 12.35 -15.13
CA LEU A 75 -8.83 11.31 -14.39
C LEU A 75 -8.71 11.54 -12.88
N LYS A 76 -7.52 11.85 -12.36
CA LYS A 76 -7.32 12.21 -10.95
C LYS A 76 -8.18 13.40 -10.54
N TYR A 77 -8.18 14.46 -11.36
CA TYR A 77 -9.01 15.64 -11.13
C TYR A 77 -10.50 15.29 -11.14
N LYS A 78 -10.97 14.50 -12.11
CA LYS A 78 -12.37 14.06 -12.19
C LYS A 78 -12.76 13.19 -11.00
N PHE A 79 -11.90 12.26 -10.56
CA PHE A 79 -12.16 11.46 -9.38
C PHE A 79 -12.22 12.31 -8.11
N HIS A 80 -11.36 13.31 -7.99
CA HIS A 80 -11.39 14.26 -6.89
C HIS A 80 -12.72 15.04 -6.87
N LEU A 81 -13.14 15.62 -8.00
CA LEU A 81 -14.42 16.35 -8.11
C LEU A 81 -15.64 15.47 -7.78
N LEU A 82 -15.61 14.20 -8.18
CA LEU A 82 -16.70 13.26 -7.94
C LEU A 82 -16.61 12.59 -6.55
N ASN A 83 -15.64 12.95 -5.72
CA ASN A 83 -15.38 12.31 -4.43
C ASN A 83 -15.24 10.78 -4.55
N ILE A 84 -14.54 10.33 -5.58
CA ILE A 84 -14.25 8.92 -5.86
C ILE A 84 -12.82 8.61 -5.45
N ILE A 85 -12.66 7.54 -4.66
CA ILE A 85 -11.38 7.00 -4.25
C ILE A 85 -11.03 5.85 -5.20
N LEU A 86 -9.92 6.00 -5.92
CA LEU A 86 -9.27 4.93 -6.67
C LEU A 86 -8.06 4.45 -5.89
N GLN A 87 -8.09 3.20 -5.43
CA GLN A 87 -7.01 2.64 -4.62
C GLN A 87 -6.63 1.23 -5.07
N LYS A 88 -5.35 0.92 -5.08
CA LYS A 88 -4.89 -0.45 -5.28
C LYS A 88 -5.27 -1.28 -4.06
N THR A 89 -5.89 -2.43 -4.26
CA THR A 89 -6.17 -3.35 -3.15
C THR A 89 -4.90 -4.03 -2.68
N ASP A 90 -4.83 -4.36 -1.39
CA ASP A 90 -3.65 -4.96 -0.76
C ASP A 90 -3.29 -6.34 -1.36
N LYS A 91 -4.24 -7.29 -1.30
CA LYS A 91 -4.00 -8.70 -1.66
C LYS A 91 -4.32 -9.06 -3.11
N SER A 92 -5.15 -8.28 -3.77
CA SER A 92 -5.58 -8.51 -5.14
C SER A 92 -4.87 -7.51 -6.05
N LYS A 93 -4.43 -7.92 -7.25
CA LYS A 93 -3.82 -7.00 -8.24
C LYS A 93 -4.88 -6.15 -8.95
N VAL A 94 -5.94 -5.77 -8.24
CA VAL A 94 -7.09 -5.03 -8.75
C VAL A 94 -7.16 -3.64 -8.12
N PHE A 95 -7.91 -2.76 -8.78
CA PHE A 95 -8.21 -1.44 -8.25
C PHE A 95 -9.61 -1.44 -7.64
N HIS A 96 -9.73 -0.84 -6.46
CA HIS A 96 -11.00 -0.51 -5.85
C HIS A 96 -11.40 0.90 -6.25
N LEU A 97 -12.65 1.03 -6.69
CA LEU A 97 -13.31 2.30 -6.97
C LEU A 97 -14.46 2.44 -5.97
N GLY A 98 -14.35 3.40 -5.04
CA GLY A 98 -15.38 3.63 -4.02
C GLY A 98 -15.68 5.11 -3.83
N LYS A 99 -16.80 5.46 -3.19
CA LYS A 99 -17.10 6.84 -2.83
C LYS A 99 -16.35 7.21 -1.55
N MET A 100 -15.91 8.46 -1.44
CA MET A 100 -15.26 8.98 -0.24
C MET A 100 -16.13 8.85 1.01
N GLN A 101 -17.45 9.04 0.86
CA GLN A 101 -18.43 8.88 1.93
C GLN A 101 -18.44 7.48 2.53
N ASP A 102 -18.29 6.43 1.72
CA ASP A 102 -18.27 5.04 2.19
C ASP A 102 -17.04 4.79 3.08
N TYR A 103 -15.91 5.41 2.74
CA TYR A 103 -14.69 5.33 3.54
C TYR A 103 -14.82 6.10 4.84
N GLN A 104 -15.43 7.29 4.82
CA GLN A 104 -15.68 8.08 6.02
C GLN A 104 -16.62 7.36 6.99
N LEU A 105 -17.72 6.79 6.48
CA LEU A 105 -18.68 6.04 7.29
C LEU A 105 -18.02 4.83 7.94
N LYS A 106 -17.31 4.01 7.15
CA LYS A 106 -16.61 2.83 7.66
C LYS A 106 -15.48 3.21 8.63
N SER A 107 -14.80 4.34 8.41
CA SER A 107 -13.80 4.85 9.35
C SER A 107 -14.43 5.21 10.68
N LYS A 108 -15.57 5.91 10.66
CA LYS A 108 -16.29 6.30 11.88
C LYS A 108 -16.78 5.06 12.63
N GLN A 109 -17.43 4.12 11.94
CA GLN A 109 -17.85 2.84 12.51
C GLN A 109 -16.68 2.12 13.18
N TYR A 110 -15.54 2.01 12.50
CA TYR A 110 -14.35 1.38 13.06
C TYR A 110 -13.84 2.09 14.32
N MET A 111 -13.80 3.43 14.33
CA MET A 111 -13.38 4.20 15.51
C MET A 111 -14.36 4.04 16.68
N ASP A 112 -15.67 4.07 16.41
CA ASP A 112 -16.73 3.93 17.39
C ASP A 112 -16.74 2.51 18.00
N GLU A 113 -16.55 1.47 17.18
CA GLU A 113 -16.51 0.06 17.61
C GLU A 113 -15.27 -0.28 18.44
N THR A 114 -14.11 0.29 18.10
CA THR A 114 -12.83 -0.11 18.71
C THR A 114 -12.39 0.78 19.87
N GLY A 115 -12.89 2.02 19.96
CA GLY A 115 -12.40 3.02 20.90
C GLY A 115 -10.90 3.33 20.75
N ALA A 116 -10.29 2.96 19.62
CA ALA A 116 -8.83 2.97 19.44
C ALA A 116 -8.24 4.36 19.18
N SER A 117 -9.05 5.42 19.14
CA SER A 117 -8.58 6.77 18.80
C SER A 117 -9.37 7.83 19.57
N LYS A 118 -8.67 8.89 19.99
CA LYS A 118 -9.25 10.06 20.65
C LYS A 118 -8.98 11.29 19.80
N CYS A 119 -10.01 12.12 19.61
CA CYS A 119 -9.84 13.41 18.93
C CYS A 119 -9.01 14.35 19.81
N LEU A 120 -7.93 14.91 19.26
CA LEU A 120 -7.05 15.86 19.94
C LEU A 120 -7.47 17.32 19.72
N GLY A 121 -8.53 17.57 18.94
CA GLY A 121 -9.00 18.91 18.62
C GLY A 121 -7.93 19.71 17.86
N THR A 122 -7.68 20.94 18.31
CA THR A 122 -6.69 21.86 17.73
C THR A 122 -5.28 21.69 18.31
N ASN A 123 -5.11 20.84 19.32
CA ASN A 123 -3.83 20.66 19.99
C ASN A 123 -2.98 19.65 19.22
N ASP A 124 -2.09 20.16 18.35
CA ASP A 124 -1.09 19.34 17.67
C ASP A 124 0.03 18.95 18.65
N PRO A 125 0.21 17.66 18.97
CA PRO A 125 1.27 17.23 19.88
C PRO A 125 2.64 17.12 19.19
N LEU A 126 2.72 17.25 17.86
CA LEU A 126 3.94 17.00 17.10
C LEU A 126 5.11 17.92 17.51
N PRO A 127 4.92 19.25 17.72
CA PRO A 127 6.02 20.13 18.14
C PRO A 127 6.60 19.73 19.50
N ASP A 128 5.73 19.46 20.50
CA ASP A 128 6.15 19.00 21.84
C ASP A 128 6.91 17.67 21.76
N LEU A 129 6.42 16.70 21.00
CA LEU A 129 7.12 15.43 20.82
C LEU A 129 8.50 15.63 20.19
N GLY A 130 8.61 16.51 19.19
CA GLY A 130 9.89 16.83 18.56
C GLY A 130 10.88 17.43 19.55
N GLU A 131 10.45 18.43 20.32
CA GLU A 131 11.28 19.09 21.34
C GLU A 131 11.75 18.12 22.42
N ARG A 132 10.83 17.33 22.99
CA ARG A 132 11.14 16.34 24.02
C ARG A 132 12.12 15.28 23.52
N THR A 133 11.94 14.83 22.28
CA THR A 133 12.86 13.87 21.65
C THR A 133 14.27 14.46 21.51
N ASN A 134 14.38 15.70 21.02
CA ASN A 134 15.67 16.36 20.88
C ASN A 134 16.33 16.63 22.23
N LYS A 135 15.57 17.06 23.25
CA LYS A 135 16.05 17.23 24.62
C LYS A 135 16.62 15.93 25.18
N TYR A 136 15.94 14.81 24.95
CA TYR A 136 16.44 13.49 25.33
C TYR A 136 17.76 13.15 24.62
N LEU A 137 17.86 13.40 23.31
CA LEU A 137 19.09 13.14 22.53
C LEU A 137 20.27 14.01 22.98
N VAL A 138 20.02 15.27 23.34
CA VAL A 138 21.04 16.16 23.92
C VAL A 138 21.58 15.58 25.22
N ASN A 139 20.69 15.14 26.13
CA ASN A 139 21.11 14.50 27.38
C ASN A 139 21.93 13.24 27.14
N MET A 140 21.51 12.38 26.20
CA MET A 140 22.26 11.17 25.84
C MET A 140 23.66 11.48 25.30
N ARG A 141 23.81 12.58 24.55
CA ARG A 141 25.11 13.05 24.07
C ARG A 141 25.99 13.57 25.21
N LEU A 142 25.43 14.39 26.10
CA LEU A 142 26.14 14.94 27.26
C LEU A 142 26.60 13.84 28.22
N LEU A 143 25.83 12.77 28.36
CA LEU A 143 26.19 11.57 29.13
C LEU A 143 27.13 10.62 28.39
N HIS A 144 27.66 11.02 27.22
CA HIS A 144 28.54 10.21 26.36
C HIS A 144 27.96 8.82 25.98
N ARG A 145 26.63 8.67 25.99
CA ARG A 145 25.95 7.43 25.56
C ARG A 145 25.85 7.32 24.05
N ILE A 146 25.88 8.46 23.36
CA ILE A 146 25.99 8.56 21.91
C ILE A 146 27.05 9.59 21.54
N ASN A 147 27.73 9.37 20.41
CA ASN A 147 28.71 10.31 19.89
C ASN A 147 28.04 11.44 19.06
N GLN A 148 28.82 12.47 18.71
CA GLN A 148 28.33 13.63 17.94
C GLN A 148 27.69 13.22 16.61
N LYS A 149 28.31 12.31 15.87
CA LYS A 149 27.80 11.83 14.57
C LYS A 149 26.48 11.06 14.71
N GLN A 150 26.30 10.30 15.79
CA GLN A 150 25.06 9.63 16.11
C GLN A 150 23.97 10.64 16.49
N TYR A 151 24.29 11.62 17.34
CA TYR A 151 23.38 12.69 17.70
C TYR A 151 22.84 13.44 16.47
N GLU A 152 23.72 13.90 15.58
CA GLU A 152 23.33 14.60 14.35
C GLU A 152 22.41 13.76 13.44
N LYS A 153 22.64 12.45 13.38
CA LYS A 153 21.79 11.53 12.62
C LYS A 153 20.43 11.33 13.28
N LEU A 154 20.38 11.27 14.61
CA LEU A 154 19.17 10.96 15.37
C LEU A 154 18.28 12.16 15.59
N CYS A 155 18.83 13.38 15.58
CA CYS A 155 18.08 14.61 15.79
C CYS A 155 16.87 14.72 14.87
N VAL A 156 15.78 15.20 15.49
CA VAL A 156 14.51 15.46 14.84
C VAL A 156 14.56 16.83 14.22
N LYS A 157 14.23 16.90 12.93
CA LYS A 157 14.01 18.16 12.22
C LYS A 157 12.53 18.31 11.93
N SER A 158 11.99 19.50 12.13
CA SER A 158 10.55 19.76 12.02
C SER A 158 10.00 19.56 10.61
N ASP A 159 10.84 19.73 9.58
CA ASP A 159 10.49 19.50 8.17
C ASP A 159 10.46 18.01 7.77
N GLU A 160 11.03 17.13 8.61
CA GLU A 160 11.13 15.69 8.36
C GLU A 160 10.06 14.88 9.09
N VAL A 161 9.24 15.50 9.95
CA VAL A 161 8.28 14.80 10.82
C VAL A 161 6.82 15.11 10.54
N GLU A 162 5.96 14.11 10.79
CA GLU A 162 4.51 14.24 10.67
C GLU A 162 3.80 13.31 11.67
N LEU A 163 2.55 13.63 12.01
CA LEU A 163 1.70 12.73 12.79
C LEU A 163 1.37 11.47 11.99
N ALA A 164 1.13 10.36 12.70
CA ALA A 164 0.74 9.13 12.04
C ALA A 164 -0.60 9.29 11.30
N HIS A 165 -0.64 8.82 10.06
CA HIS A 165 -1.82 8.88 9.20
C HIS A 165 -2.60 7.57 9.29
N LEU A 166 -3.89 7.64 9.62
CA LEU A 166 -4.79 6.51 9.49
C LEU A 166 -5.43 6.53 8.11
N TYR A 167 -5.23 5.46 7.34
CA TYR A 167 -5.96 5.24 6.09
C TYR A 167 -6.48 3.82 6.03
N TYR A 168 -7.31 3.56 5.02
CA TYR A 168 -8.00 2.29 4.90
C TYR A 168 -7.70 1.63 3.57
N LEU A 169 -7.51 0.30 3.58
CA LEU A 169 -7.35 -0.53 2.40
C LEU A 169 -8.54 -1.49 2.24
N PRO A 170 -9.21 -1.52 1.08
CA PRO A 170 -10.34 -2.41 0.84
C PRO A 170 -9.91 -3.88 0.72
N LYS A 171 -10.59 -4.77 1.46
CA LYS A 171 -10.43 -6.22 1.35
C LYS A 171 -11.42 -6.78 0.33
N ALA A 172 -11.15 -6.55 -0.96
CA ALA A 172 -12.04 -6.94 -2.07
C ALA A 172 -12.36 -8.45 -2.17
N HIS A 173 -11.55 -9.31 -1.53
CA HIS A 173 -11.76 -10.76 -1.47
C HIS A 173 -12.71 -11.20 -0.34
N LYS A 174 -13.25 -10.28 0.46
CA LYS A 174 -14.19 -10.58 1.55
C LYS A 174 -15.59 -10.02 1.22
N PRO A 175 -16.67 -10.72 1.61
CA PRO A 175 -18.04 -10.22 1.44
C PRO A 175 -18.21 -8.82 2.03
N GLY A 176 -18.91 -7.93 1.33
CA GLY A 176 -19.12 -6.54 1.75
C GLY A 176 -17.90 -5.60 1.64
N THR A 177 -16.76 -6.10 1.15
CA THR A 177 -15.49 -5.34 0.99
C THR A 177 -15.14 -4.53 2.25
N PRO A 178 -14.91 -5.20 3.40
CA PRO A 178 -14.54 -4.52 4.63
C PRO A 178 -13.21 -3.79 4.46
N LEU A 179 -13.05 -2.69 5.19
CA LEU A 179 -11.81 -1.92 5.18
C LEU A 179 -10.81 -2.50 6.18
N ARG A 180 -9.53 -2.49 5.82
CA ARG A 180 -8.40 -2.73 6.72
C ARG A 180 -7.87 -1.37 7.17
N PRO A 181 -7.93 -1.02 8.46
CA PRO A 181 -7.24 0.16 8.97
C PRO A 181 -5.72 -0.05 8.82
N ILE A 182 -5.01 0.99 8.37
CA ILE A 182 -3.56 1.02 8.28
C ILE A 182 -3.09 2.33 8.91
N ILE A 183 -2.23 2.21 9.92
CA ILE A 183 -1.56 3.35 10.53
C ILE A 183 -0.19 3.50 9.87
N TYR A 184 0.02 4.64 9.22
CA TYR A 184 1.30 5.01 8.62
C TYR A 184 1.99 6.03 9.51
N GLY A 185 3.04 5.58 10.20
CA GLY A 185 3.80 6.39 11.17
C GLY A 185 5.29 6.41 10.87
N PHE A 186 5.69 6.50 9.60
CA PHE A 186 7.12 6.46 9.21
C PHE A 186 7.87 7.77 9.44
N LYS A 187 7.19 8.91 9.55
CA LYS A 187 7.82 10.20 9.86
C LYS A 187 7.59 10.67 11.30
N ARG A 188 7.42 9.76 12.24
CA ARG A 188 7.32 10.13 13.66
C ARG A 188 8.68 10.56 14.23
N PRO A 189 8.72 11.49 15.21
CA PRO A 189 9.97 11.96 15.83
C PRO A 189 10.91 10.84 16.33
N THR A 190 10.35 9.70 16.75
CA THR A 190 11.12 8.59 17.31
C THR A 190 11.64 7.58 16.28
N ILE A 191 11.30 7.71 14.99
CA ILE A 191 11.62 6.66 14.00
C ILE A 191 13.12 6.38 13.86
N LYS A 192 13.94 7.43 13.84
CA LYS A 192 15.40 7.31 13.71
C LYS A 192 16.01 6.61 14.91
N ILE A 193 15.49 6.87 16.10
CA ILE A 193 15.86 6.20 17.35
C ILE A 193 15.47 4.73 17.27
N SER A 194 14.24 4.41 16.85
CA SER A 194 13.79 3.01 16.68
C SER A 194 14.69 2.25 15.69
N CYS A 195 15.02 2.85 14.54
CA CYS A 195 15.93 2.24 13.57
C CYS A 195 17.34 2.03 14.14
N PHE A 196 17.85 3.00 14.91
CA PHE A 196 19.14 2.87 15.56
C PHE A 196 19.16 1.74 16.59
N LEU A 197 18.12 1.64 17.43
CA LEU A 197 17.97 0.54 18.38
C LEU A 197 17.82 -0.81 17.66
N ASP A 198 17.06 -0.87 16.55
CA ASP A 198 16.93 -2.08 15.76
C ASP A 198 18.29 -2.59 15.28
N VAL A 199 19.16 -1.71 14.77
CA VAL A 199 20.52 -2.10 14.35
C VAL A 199 21.34 -2.69 15.51
N LEU A 200 21.17 -2.16 16.73
CA LEU A 200 21.90 -2.65 17.92
C LEU A 200 21.33 -3.98 18.44
N LEU A 201 20.01 -4.13 18.42
CA LEU A 201 19.31 -5.27 19.02
C LEU A 201 19.17 -6.45 18.06
N ARG A 202 19.11 -6.20 16.75
CA ARG A 202 18.88 -7.22 15.72
C ARG A 202 19.86 -8.40 15.82
N PRO A 203 21.19 -8.20 15.97
CA PRO A 203 22.12 -9.33 16.08
C PRO A 203 21.89 -10.19 17.34
N LEU A 204 21.41 -9.59 18.43
CA LEU A 204 21.08 -10.33 19.66
C LEU A 204 19.79 -11.13 19.47
N PHE A 205 18.77 -10.49 18.89
CA PHE A 205 17.50 -11.14 18.58
C PHE A 205 17.70 -12.33 17.63
N ASP A 206 18.47 -12.14 16.56
CA ASP A 206 18.70 -13.19 15.55
C ASP A 206 19.47 -14.39 16.14
N ARG A 207 20.35 -14.16 17.13
CA ARG A 207 21.04 -15.25 17.85
C ARG A 207 20.09 -16.02 18.76
N ILE A 208 19.27 -15.33 19.55
CA ILE A 208 18.40 -15.96 20.55
C ILE A 208 17.21 -16.65 19.87
N ALA A 209 16.67 -16.05 18.82
CA ALA A 209 15.46 -16.48 18.15
C ALA A 209 15.75 -17.32 16.90
N VAL A 210 16.95 -17.86 16.72
CA VAL A 210 17.35 -18.62 15.52
C VAL A 210 16.43 -19.83 15.28
N ASP A 211 16.06 -20.52 16.36
CA ASP A 211 15.23 -21.73 16.28
C ASP A 211 13.74 -21.39 16.17
N THR A 212 13.30 -20.26 16.74
CA THR A 212 11.88 -19.87 16.83
C THR A 212 11.41 -18.91 15.74
N THR A 213 12.32 -18.15 15.13
CA THR A 213 11.98 -17.17 14.10
C THR A 213 11.73 -17.86 12.78
N VAL A 214 10.62 -17.53 12.13
CA VAL A 214 10.25 -18.05 10.82
C VAL A 214 10.46 -16.94 9.80
N LEU A 215 11.37 -17.15 8.85
CA LEU A 215 11.76 -16.14 7.87
C LEU A 215 10.85 -16.13 6.64
N SER A 216 10.26 -17.28 6.31
CA SER A 216 9.41 -17.44 5.12
C SER A 216 8.41 -18.59 5.29
N GLY A 217 7.45 -18.69 4.36
CA GLY A 217 6.51 -19.80 4.34
C GLY A 217 7.17 -21.16 4.11
N SER A 218 8.24 -21.22 3.30
CA SER A 218 9.00 -22.46 3.10
C SER A 218 9.85 -22.82 4.33
N ASP A 219 10.47 -21.82 4.97
CA ASP A 219 11.19 -21.99 6.23
C ASP A 219 10.27 -22.54 7.34
N LEU A 220 9.03 -22.02 7.42
CA LEU A 220 8.01 -22.55 8.32
C LEU A 220 7.76 -24.05 8.10
N ILE A 221 7.53 -24.45 6.85
CA ILE A 221 7.22 -25.86 6.51
C ILE A 221 8.40 -26.76 6.88
N ASN A 222 9.62 -26.34 6.57
CA ASN A 222 10.84 -27.09 6.91
C ASN A 222 11.04 -27.21 8.43
N LYS A 223 10.77 -26.15 9.18
CA LYS A 223 10.84 -26.19 10.65
C LYS A 223 9.74 -27.09 11.23
N LEU A 224 8.53 -27.04 10.70
CA LEU A 224 7.41 -27.88 11.14
C LEU A 224 7.64 -29.36 10.82
N SER A 225 8.18 -29.71 9.65
CA SER A 225 8.50 -31.11 9.31
C SER A 225 9.57 -31.68 10.24
N ASN A 226 10.60 -30.89 10.54
CA ASN A 226 11.63 -31.25 11.52
C ASN A 226 11.06 -31.44 12.94
N TRP A 227 10.02 -30.69 13.31
CA TRP A 227 9.32 -30.84 14.59
C TRP A 227 8.42 -32.07 14.65
N LEU A 228 7.68 -32.36 13.57
CA LEU A 228 6.83 -33.55 13.46
C LEU A 228 7.64 -34.86 13.52
N ASN A 229 8.86 -34.84 12.97
CA ASN A 229 9.79 -35.98 13.03
C ASN A 229 10.35 -36.25 14.44
N LYS A 230 10.12 -35.37 15.42
CA LYS A 230 10.58 -35.52 16.82
C LYS A 230 9.52 -36.13 17.76
N GLU A 231 8.44 -36.72 17.24
CA GLU A 231 7.39 -37.42 18.00
C GLU A 231 6.70 -36.60 19.12
N ILE A 232 6.58 -35.29 18.96
CA ILE A 232 5.80 -34.44 19.88
C ILE A 232 4.38 -34.27 19.32
N TYR A 233 3.45 -35.13 19.74
CA TYR A 233 2.09 -35.27 19.19
C TYR A 233 1.05 -34.21 19.65
N SER A 234 1.48 -33.00 20.01
CA SER A 234 0.57 -31.96 20.49
C SER A 234 0.85 -30.62 19.81
N MET A 235 0.29 -30.40 18.63
CA MET A 235 0.29 -29.09 17.98
C MET A 235 -0.91 -28.27 18.48
N ILE A 236 -0.67 -27.33 19.39
CA ILE A 236 -1.71 -26.38 19.82
C ILE A 236 -1.68 -25.18 18.87
N LEU A 237 -2.74 -25.03 18.08
CA LEU A 237 -2.90 -23.90 17.16
C LEU A 237 -3.54 -22.72 17.89
N TYR A 238 -2.73 -21.72 18.24
CA TYR A 238 -3.24 -20.45 18.76
C TYR A 238 -3.51 -19.48 17.60
N TYR A 239 -4.78 -19.09 17.42
CA TYR A 239 -5.14 -18.00 16.52
C TYR A 239 -4.97 -16.66 17.22
N VAL A 240 -3.92 -15.91 16.85
CA VAL A 240 -3.78 -14.52 17.31
C VAL A 240 -4.64 -13.61 16.41
N LEU A 241 -5.81 -13.20 16.93
CA LEU A 241 -6.80 -12.37 16.21
C LEU A 241 -6.26 -10.98 15.81
N SER A 242 -5.26 -10.44 16.51
CA SER A 242 -4.53 -9.23 16.10
C SER A 242 -3.21 -9.05 16.86
N MET A 243 -2.07 -9.33 16.22
CA MET A 243 -0.74 -9.12 16.82
C MET A 243 -0.37 -7.65 17.04
N TRP A 244 -1.01 -6.72 16.32
CA TRP A 244 -0.57 -5.31 16.27
C TRP A 244 -1.33 -4.41 17.25
N LEU A 245 -2.53 -4.80 17.68
CA LEU A 245 -3.33 -4.01 18.63
C LEU A 245 -2.87 -4.20 20.08
N THR A 246 -2.27 -5.34 20.42
CA THR A 246 -1.84 -5.69 21.78
C THR A 246 -0.54 -4.99 22.22
N CYS A 247 0.24 -4.43 21.30
CA CYS A 247 1.52 -3.79 21.61
C CYS A 247 1.45 -2.27 21.79
N ILE A 248 0.25 -1.66 21.76
CA ILE A 248 0.05 -0.19 21.84
C ILE A 248 -0.64 0.24 23.15
N GLN A 249 -1.02 -0.69 24.03
CA GLN A 249 -1.51 -0.39 25.39
C GLN A 249 -0.36 -0.21 26.36
#